data_AF-C9YYN8-F1
#
_entry.id   AF-C9YYN8-F1
#
_cell.length_a   1.000
_cell.length_b   1.000
_cell.length_c   1.000
_cell.angle_alpha   90.00
_cell.angle_beta   90.00
_cell.angle_gamma   90.00
#
_symmetry.space_group_name_H-M   'P 1'
#
loop_
_entity.id
_entity.type
_entity.pdbx_description
1 polymer ?
#
loop_
_entity_poly.entity_id
_entity_poly.type
_entity_poly.pdbx_seq_one_letter_code
_entity_poly.pdbx_strand_id
1 'polypeptide(L)'
;MNANRTRRGSTAALTLLLAAALGAAGAGASTADSAARQQTHRIASSTLGSDYRVTLTALRSTQDEYAASVRLQVFTRSGGTWKESDRATVGDADGWFWYPLTGKGAVCTFSTASTEPAPLTVSLLLTPSLGCSDPAHYLVKQGRIETT
;
A
#
# COMPACT_ATOMS: atom_id res chain seq x y z
N MET A 1 47.67 -50.64 53.90
CA MET A 1 47.67 -52.12 53.78
C MET A 1 46.70 -52.52 52.69
N ASN A 2 47.17 -53.43 51.85
CA ASN A 2 46.60 -53.90 50.60
C ASN A 2 45.17 -54.46 50.69
N ALA A 3 44.43 -54.22 49.59
CA ALA A 3 43.61 -55.18 48.83
C ALA A 3 42.41 -55.84 49.57
N ASN A 4 41.26 -56.03 48.93
CA ASN A 4 41.15 -56.94 47.79
C ASN A 4 39.85 -56.75 47.02
N ARG A 5 39.99 -56.86 45.70
CA ARG A 5 38.92 -56.95 44.70
C ARG A 5 38.17 -58.27 44.86
N THR A 6 36.88 -58.26 44.54
CA THR A 6 36.19 -59.44 44.00
C THR A 6 35.40 -59.06 42.76
N ARG A 7 35.71 -59.79 41.68
CA ARG A 7 35.12 -59.72 40.33
C ARG A 7 33.88 -60.60 40.22
N ARG A 8 33.21 -60.44 39.06
CA ARG A 8 32.24 -61.32 38.37
C ARG A 8 30.81 -60.95 38.74
N GLY A 9 29.86 -60.76 37.84
CA GLY A 9 29.74 -61.06 36.41
C GLY A 9 28.24 -61.29 36.13
N SER A 10 27.85 -61.30 34.85
CA SER A 10 26.59 -61.83 34.31
C SER A 10 25.44 -60.84 34.01
N THR A 11 25.30 -60.62 32.70
CA THR A 11 24.10 -60.81 31.85
C THR A 11 22.81 -60.02 32.06
N ALA A 12 22.36 -59.54 30.89
CA ALA A 12 21.00 -59.58 30.35
C ALA A 12 20.14 -58.31 30.47
N ALA A 13 19.91 -57.77 29.27
CA ALA A 13 18.65 -57.28 28.71
C ALA A 13 17.89 -56.20 29.48
N LEU A 14 17.55 -55.12 28.76
CA LEU A 14 16.16 -54.69 28.55
C LEU A 14 16.14 -53.48 27.62
N THR A 15 15.48 -53.67 26.48
CA THR A 15 15.06 -52.64 25.54
C THR A 15 14.10 -51.65 26.19
N LEU A 16 14.37 -50.35 26.08
CA LEU A 16 13.36 -49.31 26.23
C LEU A 16 13.46 -48.33 25.06
N LEU A 17 12.41 -48.36 24.23
CA LEU A 17 12.10 -47.40 23.18
C LEU A 17 11.71 -46.04 23.80
N LEU A 18 12.36 -44.96 23.35
CA LEU A 18 11.96 -43.56 23.55
C LEU A 18 12.23 -42.85 22.21
N ALA A 19 11.22 -42.65 21.36
CA ALA A 19 10.26 -41.53 21.34
C ALA A 19 10.81 -40.25 20.68
N ALA A 20 10.20 -39.94 19.54
CA ALA A 20 9.84 -38.62 19.00
C ALA A 20 10.95 -37.63 18.58
N ALA A 21 10.94 -37.27 17.29
CA ALA A 21 10.64 -35.90 16.88
C ALA A 21 10.17 -35.88 15.42
N LEU A 22 8.97 -35.34 15.21
CA LEU A 22 8.31 -35.17 13.93
C LEU A 22 9.04 -34.09 13.11
N GLY A 23 9.59 -34.46 11.96
CA GLY A 23 10.04 -33.53 10.93
C GLY A 23 9.09 -33.54 9.75
N ALA A 24 7.81 -33.18 9.97
CA ALA A 24 6.91 -32.85 8.88
C ALA A 24 7.36 -31.51 8.27
N ALA A 25 8.27 -31.56 7.30
CA ALA A 25 8.54 -30.45 6.41
C ALA A 25 7.28 -30.23 5.56
N GLY A 26 6.34 -29.45 6.11
CA GLY A 26 5.21 -28.93 5.36
C GLY A 26 5.77 -28.08 4.23
N ALA A 27 5.78 -28.63 3.03
CA ALA A 27 5.80 -27.85 1.81
C ALA A 27 4.51 -27.03 1.81
N GLY A 28 4.59 -25.83 2.40
CA GLY A 28 3.56 -24.82 2.30
C GLY A 28 3.41 -24.47 0.83
N ALA A 29 2.44 -25.10 0.17
CA ALA A 29 1.95 -24.67 -1.11
C ALA A 29 1.52 -23.21 -0.95
N SER A 30 2.38 -22.30 -1.39
CA SER A 30 2.00 -20.91 -1.57
C SER A 30 1.08 -20.88 -2.78
N THR A 31 -0.20 -21.20 -2.57
CA THR A 31 -1.25 -20.70 -3.45
C THR A 31 -1.30 -19.20 -3.24
N ALA A 32 -0.35 -18.49 -3.87
CA ALA A 32 -0.52 -17.09 -4.18
C ALA A 32 -1.63 -17.04 -5.21
N ASP A 33 -2.86 -16.98 -4.70
CA ASP A 33 -4.00 -16.49 -5.43
C ASP A 33 -3.58 -15.13 -6.00
N SER A 34 -3.19 -15.14 -7.26
CA SER A 34 -2.67 -13.97 -7.94
C SER A 34 -3.88 -13.14 -8.33
N ALA A 35 -4.54 -12.55 -7.32
CA ALA A 35 -5.42 -11.42 -7.54
C ALA A 35 -4.62 -10.42 -8.39
N ALA A 36 -5.04 -10.23 -9.64
CA ALA A 36 -4.31 -9.43 -10.60
C ALA A 36 -3.93 -8.09 -9.95
N ARG A 37 -2.62 -7.84 -9.85
CA ARG A 37 -2.12 -6.62 -9.19
C ARG A 37 -2.64 -5.41 -9.96
N GLN A 38 -3.52 -4.64 -9.33
CA GLN A 38 -4.05 -3.41 -9.92
C GLN A 38 -2.88 -2.48 -10.30
N GLN A 39 -2.86 -2.04 -11.56
CA GLN A 39 -1.84 -1.11 -12.04
C GLN A 39 -2.09 0.27 -11.43
N THR A 40 -1.02 0.92 -10.97
CA THR A 40 -1.10 2.25 -10.34
C THR A 40 -0.02 3.16 -10.90
N HIS A 41 -0.32 4.46 -10.96
CA HIS A 41 0.61 5.48 -11.44
C HIS A 41 0.42 6.76 -10.63
N ARG A 42 1.48 7.27 -10.00
CA ARG A 42 1.41 8.55 -9.29
C ARG A 42 1.45 9.69 -10.28
N ILE A 43 0.37 10.47 -10.37
CA ILE A 43 0.22 11.55 -11.34
C ILE A 43 0.71 12.90 -10.79
N ALA A 44 0.60 13.13 -9.48
CA ALA A 44 1.13 14.33 -8.84
C ALA A 44 1.44 14.13 -7.35
N SER A 45 2.25 15.04 -6.80
CA SER A 45 2.58 15.10 -5.38
C SER A 45 2.92 16.54 -4.98
N SER A 46 2.39 16.99 -3.86
CA SER A 46 2.71 18.28 -3.25
C SER A 46 2.95 18.11 -1.75
N THR A 47 3.78 18.97 -1.17
CA THR A 47 4.00 19.03 0.27
C THR A 47 3.49 20.38 0.75
N LEU A 48 2.64 20.36 1.77
CA LEU A 48 2.01 21.54 2.35
C LEU A 48 2.75 21.86 3.65
N GLY A 49 3.53 22.93 3.66
CA GLY A 49 4.43 23.23 4.76
C GLY A 49 5.39 22.06 5.06
N SER A 50 5.52 21.70 6.34
CA SER A 50 6.33 20.55 6.81
C SER A 50 5.53 19.30 7.17
N ASP A 51 4.21 19.43 7.30
CA ASP A 51 3.40 18.52 8.11
C ASP A 51 2.55 17.58 7.26
N TYR A 52 2.17 18.03 6.05
CA TYR A 52 1.35 17.24 5.15
C TYR A 52 2.01 17.05 3.79
N ARG A 53 1.77 15.88 3.21
CA ARG A 53 2.01 15.58 1.81
C ARG A 53 0.71 15.12 1.19
N VAL A 54 0.40 15.61 0.01
CA VAL A 54 -0.76 15.21 -0.77
C VAL A 54 -0.29 14.57 -2.06
N THR A 55 -0.87 13.43 -2.43
CA THR A 55 -0.58 12.76 -3.70
C THR A 55 -1.85 12.44 -4.46
N LEU A 56 -1.74 12.50 -5.78
CA LEU A 56 -2.73 11.95 -6.69
C LEU A 56 -2.17 10.69 -7.33
N THR A 57 -2.93 9.61 -7.28
CA THR A 57 -2.56 8.31 -7.85
C THR A 57 -3.68 7.82 -8.74
N ALA A 58 -3.38 7.56 -10.01
CA ALA A 58 -4.29 6.85 -10.91
C ALA A 58 -4.21 5.34 -10.63
N LEU A 59 -5.36 4.67 -10.64
CA LEU A 59 -5.50 3.23 -10.49
C LEU A 59 -6.26 2.71 -11.70
N ARG A 60 -5.66 1.83 -12.49
CA ARG A 60 -6.33 1.21 -13.64
C ARG A 60 -7.45 0.31 -13.12
N SER A 61 -8.62 0.34 -13.75
CA SER A 61 -9.68 -0.59 -13.38
C SER A 61 -9.25 -2.03 -13.66
N THR A 62 -9.72 -2.95 -12.83
CA THR A 62 -9.53 -4.40 -13.03
C THR A 62 -10.62 -5.00 -13.91
N GLN A 63 -11.67 -4.23 -14.22
CA GLN A 63 -12.83 -4.66 -15.02
C GLN A 63 -12.83 -4.04 -16.42
N ASP A 64 -12.36 -2.79 -16.55
CA ASP A 64 -12.18 -2.10 -17.83
C ASP A 64 -10.75 -1.60 -17.97
N GLU A 65 -10.06 -2.07 -19.00
CA GLU A 65 -8.66 -1.78 -19.22
C GLU A 65 -8.41 -0.30 -19.63
N TYR A 66 -9.43 0.41 -20.10
CA TYR A 66 -9.34 1.82 -20.48
C TYR A 66 -9.75 2.74 -19.33
N ALA A 67 -10.47 2.23 -18.35
CA ALA A 67 -10.96 2.99 -17.22
C ALA A 67 -9.93 3.10 -16.09
N ALA A 68 -10.05 4.16 -15.31
CA ALA A 68 -9.23 4.42 -14.15
C ALA A 68 -10.01 5.18 -13.08
N SER A 69 -9.64 4.91 -11.84
CA SER A 69 -10.00 5.71 -10.67
C SER A 69 -8.83 6.61 -10.30
N VAL A 70 -9.09 7.81 -9.77
CA VAL A 70 -8.05 8.68 -9.22
C VAL A 70 -8.21 8.78 -7.72
N ARG A 71 -7.13 8.53 -6.99
CA ARG A 71 -7.08 8.59 -5.54
C ARG A 71 -6.28 9.79 -5.07
N LEU A 72 -6.93 10.64 -4.29
CA LEU A 72 -6.31 11.68 -3.49
C LEU A 72 -5.93 11.10 -2.14
N GLN A 73 -4.66 11.23 -1.74
CA GLN A 73 -4.16 10.73 -0.46
C GLN A 73 -3.46 11.86 0.28
N VAL A 74 -3.78 12.01 1.57
CA VAL A 74 -3.08 12.90 2.49
C VAL A 74 -2.18 12.05 3.38
N PHE A 75 -0.97 12.52 3.60
CA PHE A 75 0.01 11.90 4.47
C PHE A 75 0.43 12.91 5.52
N THR A 76 0.58 12.46 6.76
CA THR A 76 1.19 13.22 7.86
C THR A 76 2.56 12.67 8.19
N ARG A 77 3.43 13.50 8.77
CA ARG A 77 4.74 13.07 9.23
C ARG A 77 4.65 12.49 10.64
N SER A 78 5.01 11.21 10.80
CA SER A 78 5.03 10.51 12.08
C SER A 78 6.32 9.68 12.19
N GLY A 79 7.11 9.93 13.23
CA GLY A 79 8.41 9.26 13.42
C GLY A 79 9.38 9.47 12.25
N GLY A 80 9.38 10.67 11.64
CA GLY A 80 10.22 10.99 10.49
C GLY A 80 9.75 10.43 9.15
N THR A 81 8.74 9.56 9.15
CA THR A 81 8.17 8.93 7.94
C THR A 81 6.82 9.53 7.57
N TRP A 82 6.49 9.51 6.28
CA TRP A 82 5.15 9.86 5.81
C TRP A 82 4.21 8.67 6.02
N LYS A 83 3.11 8.89 6.74
CA LYS A 83 2.04 7.91 6.94
C LYS A 83 0.76 8.47 6.39
N GLU A 84 0.01 7.65 5.64
CA GLU A 84 -1.28 8.07 5.12
C GLU A 84 -2.22 8.37 6.29
N SER A 85 -2.82 9.55 6.28
CA SER A 85 -3.79 10.01 7.27
C SER A 85 -5.22 9.95 6.75
N ASP A 86 -5.42 10.21 5.46
CA ASP A 86 -6.73 10.15 4.84
C ASP A 86 -6.66 9.96 3.32
N ARG A 87 -7.82 9.65 2.72
CA ARG A 87 -7.97 9.29 1.32
C ARG A 87 -9.36 9.59 0.79
N ALA A 88 -9.43 10.05 -0.46
CA ALA A 88 -10.67 10.23 -1.21
C ALA A 88 -10.50 9.81 -2.68
N THR A 89 -11.62 9.56 -3.35
CA THR A 89 -11.67 9.41 -4.82
C THR A 89 -11.89 10.78 -5.45
N VAL A 90 -11.14 11.09 -6.51
CA VAL A 90 -11.36 12.29 -7.32
C VAL A 90 -12.35 11.96 -8.44
N GLY A 91 -13.47 12.67 -8.47
CA GLY A 91 -14.59 12.34 -9.35
C GLY A 91 -15.15 10.94 -9.08
N ASP A 92 -15.67 10.31 -10.12
CA ASP A 92 -16.26 8.97 -10.03
C ASP A 92 -15.21 7.86 -10.09
N ALA A 93 -15.49 6.75 -9.41
CA ALA A 93 -14.71 5.53 -9.55
C ALA A 93 -14.82 5.01 -10.98
N ASP A 94 -13.68 4.68 -11.57
CA ASP A 94 -13.55 4.24 -12.97
C ASP A 94 -14.11 5.25 -13.99
N GLY A 95 -14.30 6.51 -13.59
CA GLY A 95 -14.79 7.59 -14.45
C GLY A 95 -13.71 8.26 -15.30
N TRP A 96 -12.44 7.86 -15.18
CA TRP A 96 -11.32 8.45 -15.91
C TRP A 96 -10.74 7.52 -16.96
N PHE A 97 -10.03 8.08 -17.93
CA PHE A 97 -9.28 7.30 -18.91
C PHE A 97 -7.84 7.06 -18.45
N TRP A 98 -7.42 5.79 -18.39
CA TRP A 98 -6.10 5.38 -17.91
C TRP A 98 -4.94 5.99 -18.70
N TYR A 99 -5.03 6.00 -20.03
CA TYR A 99 -3.92 6.47 -20.88
C TYR A 99 -3.69 7.99 -20.79
N PRO A 100 -4.73 8.86 -20.84
CA PRO A 100 -4.55 10.28 -20.53
C PRO A 100 -3.93 10.54 -19.16
N LEU A 101 -4.38 9.83 -18.11
CA LEU A 101 -3.88 10.03 -16.75
C LEU A 101 -2.42 9.59 -16.54
N THR A 102 -1.91 8.67 -17.35
CA THR A 102 -0.53 8.19 -17.27
C THR A 102 0.42 8.89 -18.26
N GLY A 103 -0.13 9.77 -19.10
CA GLY A 103 0.62 10.58 -20.05
C GLY A 103 1.20 11.88 -19.47
N LYS A 104 1.95 12.59 -20.29
CA LYS A 104 2.39 13.96 -19.97
C LYS A 104 1.19 14.90 -19.99
N GLY A 105 1.11 15.80 -19.01
CA GLY A 105 0.00 16.76 -18.92
C GLY A 105 -1.30 16.18 -18.35
N ALA A 106 -1.24 14.99 -17.72
CA ALA A 106 -2.38 14.36 -17.03
C ALA A 106 -3.06 15.29 -16.01
N VAL A 107 -2.30 16.19 -15.40
CA VAL A 107 -2.77 17.13 -14.38
C VAL A 107 -2.77 18.53 -14.97
N CYS A 108 -3.96 19.09 -15.17
CA CYS A 108 -4.14 20.46 -15.64
C CYS A 108 -4.01 21.46 -14.49
N THR A 109 -4.55 21.11 -13.32
CA THR A 109 -4.40 21.91 -12.11
C THR A 109 -4.23 20.98 -10.91
N PHE A 110 -3.20 21.24 -10.13
CA PHE A 110 -3.04 20.67 -8.80
C PHE A 110 -2.41 21.73 -7.91
N SER A 111 -3.27 22.46 -7.21
CA SER A 111 -2.86 23.56 -6.35
C SER A 111 -3.25 23.30 -4.91
N THR A 112 -2.43 23.78 -3.99
CA THR A 112 -2.66 23.74 -2.56
C THR A 112 -2.13 25.01 -1.91
N ALA A 113 -2.76 25.45 -0.83
CA ALA A 113 -2.17 26.44 0.06
C ALA A 113 -1.30 25.77 1.13
N SER A 114 -0.32 26.51 1.66
CA SER A 114 0.49 26.12 2.82
C SER A 114 -0.08 26.65 4.14
N THR A 115 -1.40 26.86 4.19
CA THR A 115 -2.15 27.37 5.34
C THR A 115 -3.12 26.31 5.83
N GLU A 116 -3.53 26.39 7.10
CA GLU A 116 -4.55 25.51 7.66
C GLU A 116 -5.87 26.29 7.84
N PRO A 117 -7.00 25.81 7.31
CA PRO A 117 -7.14 24.65 6.44
C PRO A 117 -6.54 24.88 5.03
N ALA A 118 -6.12 23.81 4.37
CA ALA A 118 -5.45 23.86 3.08
C ALA A 118 -6.41 23.53 1.93
N PRO A 119 -6.92 24.54 1.20
CA PRO A 119 -7.72 24.29 0.00
C PRO A 119 -6.88 23.62 -1.08
N LEU A 120 -7.46 22.58 -1.68
CA LEU A 120 -6.93 21.83 -2.81
C LEU A 120 -7.84 22.04 -4.02
N THR A 121 -7.23 22.23 -5.19
CA THR A 121 -7.95 22.20 -6.46
C THR A 121 -7.29 21.20 -7.38
N VAL A 122 -8.10 20.32 -7.97
CA VAL A 122 -7.68 19.26 -8.86
C VAL A 122 -8.46 19.37 -10.16
N SER A 123 -7.77 19.47 -11.28
CA SER A 123 -8.34 19.32 -12.63
C SER A 123 -7.40 18.44 -13.44
N LEU A 124 -7.96 17.46 -14.14
CA LEU A 124 -7.23 16.42 -14.84
C LEU A 124 -7.59 16.42 -16.33
N LEU A 125 -6.67 15.95 -17.17
CA LEU A 125 -6.93 15.80 -18.59
C LEU A 125 -7.94 14.66 -18.81
N LEU A 126 -9.10 14.97 -19.41
CA LEU A 126 -10.10 13.98 -19.80
C LEU A 126 -9.60 13.20 -21.02
N THR A 127 -9.38 13.92 -22.12
CA THR A 127 -8.74 13.45 -23.35
C THR A 127 -8.02 14.62 -24.02
N PRO A 128 -7.07 14.38 -24.93
CA PRO A 128 -6.38 15.48 -25.63
C PRO A 128 -7.31 16.41 -26.43
N SER A 129 -8.46 15.92 -26.90
CA SER A 129 -9.44 16.71 -27.67
C SER A 129 -10.47 17.43 -26.80
N LEU A 130 -10.85 16.87 -25.65
CA LEU A 130 -11.78 17.50 -24.71
C LEU A 130 -11.08 18.49 -23.78
N GLY A 131 -9.80 18.28 -23.51
CA GLY A 131 -9.04 19.08 -22.57
C GLY A 131 -9.30 18.68 -21.12
N CYS A 132 -9.29 19.67 -20.24
CA CYS A 132 -9.29 19.48 -18.79
C CYS A 132 -10.71 19.32 -18.24
N SER A 133 -10.85 18.53 -17.18
CA SER A 133 -12.09 18.44 -16.42
C SER A 133 -12.42 19.77 -15.73
N ASP A 134 -13.67 19.93 -15.35
CA ASP A 134 -14.03 20.93 -14.35
C ASP A 134 -13.20 20.73 -13.07
N PRO A 135 -12.83 21.80 -12.36
CA PRO A 135 -12.06 21.68 -11.13
C PRO A 135 -12.86 21.03 -10.02
N ALA A 136 -12.29 19.99 -9.41
CA ALA A 136 -12.76 19.44 -8.15
C ALA A 136 -12.05 20.13 -6.98
N HIS A 137 -12.83 20.53 -5.98
CA HIS A 137 -12.33 21.23 -4.80
C HIS A 137 -12.38 20.32 -3.57
N TYR A 138 -11.30 20.36 -2.79
CA TYR A 138 -11.20 19.68 -1.51
C TYR A 138 -10.59 20.61 -0.49
N LEU A 139 -10.85 20.35 0.78
CA LEU A 139 -10.21 21.03 1.89
C LEU A 139 -9.48 20.01 2.74
N VAL A 140 -8.17 20.22 2.96
CA VAL A 140 -7.43 19.41 3.93
C VAL A 140 -7.42 20.14 5.26
N LYS A 141 -7.92 19.46 6.29
CA LYS A 141 -7.97 19.98 7.65
C LYS A 141 -7.60 18.88 8.63
N GLN A 142 -6.60 19.13 9.46
CA GLN A 142 -6.07 18.21 10.46
C GLN A 142 -5.69 16.85 9.86
N GLY A 143 -5.13 16.89 8.64
CA GLY A 143 -4.76 15.69 7.88
C GLY A 143 -5.94 14.89 7.31
N ARG A 144 -7.17 15.44 7.34
CA ARG A 144 -8.39 14.83 6.82
C ARG A 144 -8.88 15.57 5.58
N ILE A 145 -9.54 14.86 4.68
CA ILE A 145 -10.12 15.43 3.46
C ILE A 145 -11.60 15.74 3.71
N GLU A 146 -11.98 16.99 3.47
CA GLU A 146 -13.37 17.45 3.45
C GLU A 146 -13.73 17.86 2.01
N THR A 147 -14.83 17.33 1.47
CA THR A 147 -15.37 17.80 0.19
C THR A 147 -16.10 19.11 0.42
N THR A 148 -15.82 20.11 -0.41
CA THR A 148 -16.43 21.45 -0.32
C THR A 148 -17.54 21.61 -1.33
#